data_AF-A0A5M9JPM2-F1
#
_entry.id   AF-A0A5M9JPM2-F1
#
_cell.length_a   1.000
_cell.length_b   1.000
_cell.length_c   1.000
_cell.angle_alpha   90.00
_cell.angle_beta   90.00
_cell.angle_gamma   90.00
#
_symmetry.space_group_name_H-M   'P 1'
#
loop_
_entity.id
_entity.type
_entity.pdbx_description
1 polymer ?
#
loop_
_entity_poly.entity_id
_entity_poly.type
_entity_poly.pdbx_seq_one_letter_code
_entity_poly.pdbx_strand_id
1 'polypeptide(L)'
;MSREWLCKFAPSEVSQLLPICPQYKAPQPSLTVRCASCNEDDATKKCAGCKITYYCKEQCQKDDWKLHKLVCKPYIEFINNVPRPKKQKQNEGSFKLAIFLPVDEKQLKFFWLETCKDMSENLYTLEIGSPQMISEYLGSEPTEICTSTVRLIQQLLQNFPDEARYIQARQLEIEIVPFHVPEYSMNPLNKCAKKLANNRMMFGWRGPIVVVHRIPETRSIGDIQPSDIRIIADWFRRYKPLQMQDFYTRYTFEGETDEVRMLEHLHHVAECTAPRVSAVVVRCDGGTEILKRSKYEKIELSFIDPTFFYQETHCTKALGIPLITHRYTEDYDILENDDSAALDHGTIVPHRNPELPFLHLTIDPEDSNWGGLSPREMAAYFPLREIGTWLIARKDQKCIDVHQVEAIANYFRRVVYVKMGDLIHQHNGTPSTAEKKRVTDALLNQEALEEYFEKFKKAKVEAGDASWSTSISPFDA
;
A
#
# COMPACT_ATOMS: atom_id res chain seq x y z
N MET A 1 8.94 -13.90 -42.06
CA MET A 1 10.16 -14.61 -41.61
C MET A 1 10.96 -13.63 -40.79
N SER A 2 11.44 -13.84 -39.55
CA SER A 2 11.34 -14.88 -38.52
C SER A 2 12.09 -14.25 -37.32
N ARG A 3 11.43 -13.86 -36.23
CA ARG A 3 11.46 -14.46 -34.88
C ARG A 3 12.74 -15.20 -34.41
N GLU A 4 13.95 -14.74 -34.72
CA GLU A 4 15.19 -15.43 -34.27
C GLU A 4 16.13 -14.69 -33.31
N TRP A 5 15.84 -13.47 -32.85
CA TRP A 5 16.81 -12.73 -32.02
C TRP A 5 16.55 -12.70 -30.50
N LEU A 6 15.44 -13.28 -30.00
CA LEU A 6 15.07 -13.23 -28.57
C LEU A 6 15.48 -14.47 -27.74
N CYS A 7 16.10 -15.49 -28.33
CA CYS A 7 16.36 -16.76 -27.62
C CYS A 7 17.76 -16.89 -27.00
N LYS A 8 18.56 -15.82 -26.85
CA LYS A 8 19.95 -15.97 -26.38
C LYS A 8 20.25 -15.62 -24.92
N PHE A 9 19.36 -15.00 -24.15
CA PHE A 9 19.67 -14.63 -22.76
C PHE A 9 18.47 -14.67 -21.79
N ALA A 10 17.83 -15.83 -21.66
CA ALA A 10 17.04 -16.15 -20.48
C ALA A 10 17.12 -17.67 -20.20
N PRO A 11 17.66 -18.10 -19.04
CA PRO A 11 17.58 -19.49 -18.59
C PRO A 11 16.13 -19.93 -18.40
N SER A 12 15.83 -21.15 -18.84
CA SER A 12 14.51 -21.75 -19.03
C SER A 12 13.70 -22.09 -17.76
N GLU A 13 14.11 -21.62 -16.58
CA GLU A 13 13.53 -22.06 -15.30
C GLU A 13 12.64 -21.01 -14.63
N VAL A 14 12.64 -19.76 -15.10
CA VAL A 14 11.77 -18.68 -14.57
C VAL A 14 10.33 -18.76 -15.11
N SER A 15 10.07 -19.60 -16.12
CA SER A 15 8.73 -19.80 -16.68
C SER A 15 7.91 -20.91 -15.98
N GLN A 16 8.41 -21.52 -14.89
CA GLN A 16 7.77 -22.69 -14.26
C GLN A 16 7.35 -22.52 -12.78
N LEU A 17 7.51 -21.34 -12.15
CA LEU A 17 7.15 -21.14 -10.74
C LEU A 17 6.08 -20.05 -10.49
N LEU A 18 5.11 -19.93 -11.40
CA LEU A 18 3.77 -19.58 -10.94
C LEU A 18 3.08 -20.89 -10.58
N PRO A 19 2.44 -21.03 -9.39
CA PRO A 19 1.52 -22.13 -9.19
C PRO A 19 0.47 -22.04 -10.29
N ILE A 20 0.55 -22.96 -11.25
CA ILE A 20 -0.52 -23.22 -12.20
C ILE A 20 -1.69 -23.70 -11.35
N CYS A 21 -2.58 -22.79 -10.98
CA CYS A 21 -3.93 -23.17 -10.59
C CYS A 21 -4.54 -23.80 -11.85
N PRO A 22 -4.80 -25.13 -11.91
CA PRO A 22 -5.13 -25.81 -13.16
C PRO A 22 -6.48 -25.41 -13.77
N GLN A 23 -7.17 -24.43 -13.18
CA GLN A 23 -8.49 -23.97 -13.62
C GLN A 23 -8.52 -22.52 -14.10
N TYR A 24 -7.39 -21.78 -14.06
CA TYR A 24 -7.38 -20.37 -14.49
C TYR A 24 -6.38 -20.13 -15.62
N LYS A 25 -6.80 -20.47 -16.84
CA LYS A 25 -6.23 -19.83 -18.04
C LYS A 25 -6.93 -18.49 -18.16
N ALA A 26 -6.22 -17.39 -17.96
CA ALA A 26 -6.73 -16.07 -18.34
C ALA A 26 -7.13 -16.13 -19.83
N PRO A 27 -8.41 -15.91 -20.17
CA PRO A 27 -8.82 -15.95 -21.57
C PRO A 27 -8.13 -14.80 -22.31
N GLN A 28 -7.67 -15.09 -23.53
CA GLN A 28 -7.24 -14.07 -24.49
C GLN A 28 -8.31 -12.95 -24.52
N PRO A 29 -7.95 -11.66 -24.57
CA PRO A 29 -8.91 -10.57 -24.59
C PRO A 29 -9.85 -10.75 -25.79
N SER A 30 -11.04 -11.28 -25.52
CA SER A 30 -12.06 -11.46 -26.52
C SER A 30 -12.56 -10.07 -26.91
N LEU A 31 -12.64 -9.80 -28.21
CA LEU A 31 -13.32 -8.63 -28.77
C LEU A 31 -14.85 -8.66 -28.52
N THR A 32 -15.32 -9.54 -27.63
CA THR A 32 -16.74 -9.73 -27.29
C THR A 32 -17.20 -8.60 -26.40
N VAL A 33 -18.28 -7.95 -26.83
CA VAL A 33 -18.91 -6.91 -26.05
C VAL A 33 -19.68 -7.54 -24.90
N ARG A 34 -19.39 -7.12 -23.66
CA ARG A 34 -19.98 -7.71 -22.45
C ARG A 34 -21.21 -6.95 -21.96
N CYS A 35 -22.07 -7.69 -21.27
CA CYS A 35 -23.25 -7.13 -20.63
C CYS A 35 -22.89 -6.35 -19.37
N ALA A 36 -23.28 -5.08 -19.30
CA ALA A 36 -22.99 -4.25 -18.12
C ALA A 36 -23.67 -4.71 -16.82
N SER A 37 -24.72 -5.55 -16.92
CA SER A 37 -25.43 -6.05 -15.74
C SER A 37 -24.93 -7.40 -15.24
N CYS A 38 -24.70 -8.37 -16.14
CA CYS A 38 -24.36 -9.75 -15.77
C CYS A 38 -22.94 -10.17 -16.18
N ASN A 39 -22.21 -9.30 -16.89
CA ASN A 39 -20.84 -9.51 -17.35
C ASN A 39 -20.64 -10.71 -18.30
N GLU A 40 -21.72 -11.34 -18.76
CA GLU A 40 -21.69 -12.36 -19.82
C GLU A 40 -21.27 -11.75 -21.16
N ASP A 41 -20.65 -12.58 -22.00
CA ASP A 41 -20.24 -12.23 -23.36
C ASP A 41 -21.44 -12.06 -24.32
N ASP A 42 -21.16 -11.61 -25.56
CA ASP A 42 -22.11 -11.47 -26.66
C ASP A 42 -23.33 -10.56 -26.39
N ALA A 43 -23.12 -9.48 -25.64
CA ALA A 43 -24.13 -8.46 -25.43
C ALA A 43 -24.38 -7.67 -26.73
N THR A 44 -25.59 -7.81 -27.29
CA THR A 44 -25.96 -7.20 -28.59
C THR A 44 -26.82 -5.95 -28.46
N LYS A 45 -27.54 -5.77 -27.34
CA LYS A 45 -28.47 -4.64 -27.17
C LYS A 45 -27.77 -3.43 -26.58
N LYS A 46 -27.70 -2.34 -27.34
CA LYS A 46 -27.11 -1.07 -26.88
C LYS A 46 -28.15 -0.22 -26.14
N CYS A 47 -27.70 0.50 -25.12
CA CYS A 47 -28.50 1.56 -24.51
C CYS A 47 -28.84 2.62 -25.57
N ALA A 48 -30.12 2.93 -25.76
CA ALA A 48 -30.56 3.93 -26.74
C ALA A 48 -30.07 5.36 -26.43
N GLY A 49 -29.86 5.68 -25.14
CA GLY A 49 -29.40 6.99 -24.70
C GLY A 49 -27.92 7.23 -25.00
N CYS A 50 -27.03 6.44 -24.37
CA CYS A 50 -25.59 6.65 -24.50
C CYS A 50 -24.95 5.91 -25.69
N LYS A 51 -25.56 4.84 -26.19
CA LYS A 51 -25.03 3.96 -27.25
C LYS A 51 -23.67 3.31 -26.96
N ILE A 52 -23.14 3.48 -25.74
CA ILE A 52 -21.85 2.91 -25.29
C ILE A 52 -22.04 1.64 -24.46
N THR A 53 -23.09 1.56 -23.64
CA THR A 53 -23.34 0.41 -22.75
C THR A 53 -24.17 -0.66 -23.45
N TYR A 54 -23.81 -1.93 -23.25
CA TYR A 54 -24.44 -3.08 -23.89
C TYR A 54 -25.05 -4.05 -22.86
N TYR A 55 -26.08 -4.75 -23.29
CA TYR A 55 -26.83 -5.71 -22.50
C TYR A 55 -27.17 -6.96 -23.33
N CYS A 56 -27.23 -8.13 -22.69
CA CYS A 56 -27.72 -9.35 -23.36
C CYS A 56 -29.22 -9.25 -23.67
N LYS A 57 -30.01 -8.73 -22.73
CA LYS A 57 -31.48 -8.69 -22.77
C LYS A 57 -32.03 -7.45 -22.09
N GLU A 58 -33.30 -7.13 -22.37
CA GLU A 58 -33.98 -5.96 -21.81
C GLU A 58 -34.04 -6.00 -20.27
N GLN A 59 -34.18 -7.19 -19.69
CA GLN A 59 -34.15 -7.35 -18.23
C GLN A 59 -32.82 -6.86 -17.63
N CYS A 60 -31.68 -7.21 -18.23
CA CYS A 60 -30.37 -6.74 -17.78
C CYS A 60 -30.26 -5.20 -17.84
N GLN A 61 -30.85 -4.56 -18.86
CA GLN A 61 -30.91 -3.11 -18.92
C GLN A 61 -31.79 -2.52 -17.81
N LYS A 62 -32.97 -3.12 -17.54
CA LYS A 62 -33.88 -2.69 -16.47
C LYS A 62 -33.23 -2.81 -15.09
N ASP A 63 -32.52 -3.90 -14.84
CA ASP A 63 -31.84 -4.17 -13.57
C ASP A 63 -30.69 -3.20 -13.33
N ASP A 64 -29.95 -2.85 -14.40
CA ASP A 64 -28.84 -1.89 -14.34
C ASP A 64 -29.31 -0.43 -14.33
N TRP A 65 -30.52 -0.13 -14.82
CA TRP A 65 -30.98 1.24 -15.05
C TRP A 65 -30.89 2.17 -13.83
N LYS A 66 -31.18 1.66 -12.62
CA LYS A 66 -31.08 2.46 -11.39
C LYS A 66 -29.69 3.05 -11.20
N LEU A 67 -28.66 2.32 -11.63
CA LEU A 67 -27.27 2.73 -11.56
C LEU A 67 -26.82 3.42 -12.86
N HIS A 68 -27.09 2.82 -14.02
CA HIS A 68 -26.70 3.35 -15.33
C HIS A 68 -27.21 4.77 -15.57
N LYS A 69 -28.43 5.11 -15.12
CA LYS A 69 -28.98 6.47 -15.27
C LYS A 69 -28.13 7.56 -14.61
N LEU A 70 -27.29 7.21 -13.62
CA LEU A 70 -26.38 8.14 -12.95
C LEU A 70 -25.22 8.58 -13.86
N VAL A 71 -24.88 7.78 -14.88
CA VAL A 71 -23.78 8.03 -15.82
C VAL A 71 -24.24 8.20 -17.27
N CYS A 72 -25.40 7.67 -17.65
CA CYS A 72 -25.86 7.59 -19.05
C CYS A 72 -25.91 8.96 -19.75
N LYS A 73 -26.72 9.88 -19.21
CA LYS A 73 -26.87 11.23 -19.75
C LYS A 73 -25.65 12.12 -19.44
N PRO A 74 -25.11 12.15 -18.19
CA PRO A 74 -23.92 12.93 -17.88
C PRO A 74 -22.69 12.60 -18.76
N TYR A 75 -22.52 11.33 -19.13
CA TYR A 75 -21.45 10.91 -20.03
C TYR A 75 -21.58 11.57 -21.41
N ILE A 76 -22.78 11.53 -22.01
CA ILE A 76 -23.01 12.11 -23.34
C ILE A 76 -22.88 13.63 -23.31
N GLU A 77 -23.41 14.28 -22.28
CA GLU A 77 -23.26 15.72 -22.11
C GLU A 77 -21.79 16.11 -21.96
N PHE A 78 -21.01 15.37 -21.18
CA PHE A 78 -19.58 15.65 -21.03
C PHE A 78 -18.82 15.47 -22.35
N ILE A 79 -18.96 14.32 -23.02
CA ILE A 79 -18.21 14.03 -24.25
C ILE A 79 -18.56 15.00 -25.39
N ASN A 80 -19.81 15.44 -25.48
CA ASN A 80 -20.24 16.38 -26.52
C ASN A 80 -19.78 17.82 -26.25
N ASN A 81 -19.72 18.24 -24.98
CA ASN A 81 -19.44 19.63 -24.61
C ASN A 81 -17.98 19.89 -24.24
N VAL A 82 -17.23 18.86 -23.82
CA VAL A 82 -15.85 18.97 -23.35
C VAL A 82 -14.95 18.11 -24.24
N PRO A 83 -14.40 18.66 -25.33
CA PRO A 83 -13.55 17.89 -26.23
C PRO A 83 -12.27 17.43 -25.51
N ARG A 84 -11.79 16.25 -25.86
CA ARG A 84 -10.53 15.72 -25.31
C ARG A 84 -9.39 16.68 -25.66
N PRO A 85 -8.62 17.17 -24.67
CA PRO A 85 -7.49 18.04 -24.93
C PRO A 85 -6.46 17.38 -25.85
N LYS A 86 -5.85 18.19 -26.71
CA LYS A 86 -4.74 17.76 -27.58
C LYS A 86 -3.43 17.88 -26.80
N LYS A 87 -2.49 16.97 -27.06
CA LYS A 87 -1.12 17.06 -26.54
C LYS A 87 -0.49 18.37 -27.02
N GLN A 88 0.01 19.18 -26.10
CA GLN A 88 0.64 20.46 -26.45
C GLN A 88 2.16 20.30 -26.60
N LYS A 89 2.79 19.39 -25.83
CA LYS A 89 4.23 19.09 -25.88
C LYS A 89 4.52 17.60 -26.12
N GLN A 90 5.72 17.27 -26.60
CA GLN A 90 6.13 15.89 -26.90
C GLN A 90 6.22 14.99 -25.66
N ASN A 91 6.53 15.59 -24.50
CA ASN A 91 6.70 14.93 -23.20
C ASN A 91 5.40 14.80 -22.38
N GLU A 92 4.33 15.48 -22.78
CA GLU A 92 3.00 15.32 -22.16
C GLU A 92 2.38 13.98 -22.62
N GLY A 93 1.75 13.25 -21.70
CA GLY A 93 1.06 12.03 -22.06
C GLY A 93 -0.33 12.30 -22.64
N SER A 94 -1.14 11.25 -22.75
CA SER A 94 -2.48 11.36 -23.33
C SER A 94 -3.53 11.69 -22.29
N PHE A 95 -4.58 12.39 -22.67
CA PHE A 95 -5.75 12.55 -21.81
C PHE A 95 -6.63 11.31 -21.82
N LYS A 96 -7.05 10.85 -20.65
CA LYS A 96 -7.93 9.69 -20.43
C LYS A 96 -9.15 10.10 -19.64
N LEU A 97 -10.31 9.51 -19.96
CA LEU A 97 -11.54 9.78 -19.25
C LEU A 97 -11.51 9.13 -17.86
N ALA A 98 -11.75 9.93 -16.82
CA ALA A 98 -11.86 9.50 -15.43
C ALA A 98 -13.19 9.93 -14.80
N ILE A 99 -13.53 9.37 -13.64
CA ILE A 99 -14.69 9.77 -12.83
C ILE A 99 -14.20 10.44 -11.55
N PHE A 100 -14.83 11.55 -11.20
CA PHE A 100 -14.67 12.24 -9.93
C PHE A 100 -15.95 12.12 -9.08
N LEU A 101 -15.80 11.72 -7.82
CA LEU A 101 -16.86 11.64 -6.81
C LEU A 101 -16.66 12.79 -5.81
N PRO A 102 -17.32 13.95 -6.01
CA PRO A 102 -17.26 15.06 -5.07
C PRO A 102 -17.83 14.68 -3.70
N VAL A 103 -17.30 15.32 -2.64
CA VAL A 103 -17.72 15.04 -1.26
C VAL A 103 -19.16 15.49 -1.02
N ASP A 104 -19.48 16.73 -1.37
CA ASP A 104 -20.75 17.36 -1.00
C ASP A 104 -21.87 17.22 -2.01
N GLU A 105 -21.55 16.80 -3.22
CA GLU A 105 -22.54 16.61 -4.27
C GLU A 105 -22.99 15.16 -4.37
N LYS A 106 -24.22 14.98 -4.85
CA LYS A 106 -24.82 13.66 -5.09
C LYS A 106 -24.54 13.15 -6.51
N GLN A 107 -23.84 13.90 -7.34
CA GLN A 107 -23.66 13.59 -8.75
C GLN A 107 -22.17 13.46 -9.04
N LEU A 108 -21.79 12.34 -9.66
CA LEU A 108 -20.43 12.13 -10.14
C LEU A 108 -20.17 13.02 -11.36
N LYS A 109 -18.90 13.36 -11.57
CA LYS A 109 -18.44 14.17 -12.69
C LYS A 109 -17.45 13.37 -13.53
N PHE A 110 -17.50 13.59 -14.85
CA PHE A 110 -16.46 13.12 -15.76
C PHE A 110 -15.44 14.24 -15.96
N PHE A 111 -14.18 13.87 -16.16
CA PHE A 111 -13.12 14.81 -16.51
C PHE A 111 -12.02 14.14 -17.34
N TRP A 112 -11.23 14.96 -18.04
CA TRP A 112 -10.07 14.50 -18.79
C TRP A 112 -8.84 14.54 -17.91
N LEU A 113 -8.33 13.36 -17.57
CA LEU A 113 -7.13 13.18 -16.78
C LEU A 113 -5.90 13.15 -17.69
N GLU A 114 -4.95 14.05 -17.45
CA GLU A 114 -3.64 13.98 -18.09
C GLU A 114 -2.83 12.81 -17.53
N THR A 115 -2.31 11.95 -18.40
CA THR A 115 -1.33 10.92 -18.01
C THR A 115 0.07 11.48 -18.22
N CYS A 116 1.03 11.23 -17.33
CA CYS A 116 2.45 11.49 -17.62
C CYS A 116 3.05 10.37 -18.51
N LYS A 117 4.03 10.72 -19.36
CA LYS A 117 4.93 9.75 -20.01
C LYS A 117 6.27 9.79 -19.27
N ASP A 118 6.37 9.15 -18.12
CA ASP A 118 7.68 9.03 -17.50
C ASP A 118 8.47 7.87 -18.15
N MET A 119 9.74 8.14 -18.44
CA MET A 119 10.72 7.19 -19.02
C MET A 119 11.54 6.49 -17.93
N SER A 120 11.30 6.80 -16.65
CA SER A 120 11.94 6.15 -15.51
C SER A 120 11.22 4.84 -15.15
N GLU A 121 11.98 3.80 -14.79
CA GLU A 121 11.43 2.47 -14.47
C GLU A 121 10.71 2.42 -13.10
N ASN A 122 10.74 3.51 -12.33
CA ASN A 122 10.17 3.64 -10.99
C ASN A 122 8.67 4.02 -11.08
N LEU A 123 7.85 3.16 -10.51
CA LEU A 123 6.47 2.94 -10.96
C LEU A 123 5.45 3.12 -9.83
N TYR A 124 5.78 3.96 -8.86
CA TYR A 124 4.91 4.24 -7.73
C TYR A 124 3.99 5.37 -8.15
N THR A 125 2.73 5.03 -8.40
CA THR A 125 1.66 5.92 -8.85
C THR A 125 1.96 6.62 -10.19
N LEU A 126 1.21 6.30 -11.24
CA LEU A 126 0.92 7.39 -12.18
C LEU A 126 0.31 8.48 -11.30
N GLU A 127 0.97 9.62 -11.13
CA GLU A 127 0.33 10.82 -10.61
C GLU A 127 -0.92 11.02 -11.47
N ILE A 128 -2.08 10.63 -10.92
CA ILE A 128 -3.37 10.75 -11.57
C ILE A 128 -3.65 12.25 -11.51
N GLY A 129 -3.18 12.97 -12.53
CA GLY A 129 -3.19 14.43 -12.52
C GLY A 129 -2.14 14.98 -11.55
N SER A 130 -1.48 16.08 -11.92
CA SER A 130 -0.71 16.82 -10.93
C SER A 130 -1.66 17.20 -9.77
N PRO A 131 -1.21 17.20 -8.51
CA PRO A 131 -1.99 17.70 -7.37
C PRO A 131 -2.63 19.07 -7.63
N GLN A 132 -2.02 19.87 -8.51
CA GLN A 132 -2.53 21.14 -9.03
C GLN A 132 -3.84 21.00 -9.82
N MET A 133 -3.99 20.01 -10.71
CA MET A 133 -5.22 19.78 -11.47
C MET A 133 -6.38 19.33 -10.56
N ILE A 134 -6.08 18.47 -9.58
CA ILE A 134 -7.06 18.04 -8.57
C ILE A 134 -7.48 19.25 -7.71
N SER A 135 -6.53 20.08 -7.31
CA SER A 135 -6.77 21.31 -6.53
C SER A 135 -7.61 22.34 -7.30
N GLU A 136 -7.35 22.54 -8.60
CA GLU A 136 -8.15 23.39 -9.50
C GLU A 136 -9.61 22.90 -9.59
N TYR A 137 -9.84 21.59 -9.65
CA TYR A 137 -11.19 21.01 -9.69
C TYR A 137 -11.90 21.04 -8.33
N LEU A 138 -11.15 21.03 -7.23
CA LEU A 138 -11.65 21.08 -5.85
C LEU A 138 -11.84 22.52 -5.32
N GLY A 139 -11.26 23.52 -5.98
CA GLY A 139 -11.33 24.92 -5.56
C GLY A 139 -10.56 25.20 -4.26
N SER A 140 -9.53 24.41 -3.96
CA SER A 140 -8.71 24.49 -2.75
C SER A 140 -7.27 24.86 -3.08
N GLU A 141 -6.55 25.50 -2.13
CA GLU A 141 -5.10 25.69 -2.27
C GLU A 141 -4.38 24.33 -2.27
N PRO A 142 -3.31 24.16 -3.07
CA PRO A 142 -2.60 22.89 -3.19
C PRO A 142 -1.80 22.62 -1.91
N THR A 143 -2.40 21.96 -0.94
CA THR A 143 -1.67 21.25 0.13
C THR A 143 -1.39 19.83 -0.34
N GLU A 144 -0.17 19.32 -0.12
CA GLU A 144 0.26 17.98 -0.54
C GLU A 144 -0.79 16.91 -0.25
N ILE A 145 -1.43 16.43 -1.31
CA ILE A 145 -2.51 15.47 -1.23
C ILE A 145 -1.88 14.09 -1.07
N CYS A 146 -1.92 13.52 0.13
CA CYS A 146 -1.46 12.14 0.36
C CYS A 146 -2.45 11.12 -0.22
N THR A 147 -2.31 10.72 -1.49
CA THR A 147 -3.34 9.86 -2.11
C THR A 147 -3.25 8.40 -1.67
N SER A 148 -4.39 7.80 -1.34
CA SER A 148 -4.50 6.35 -1.10
C SER A 148 -5.06 5.66 -2.33
N THR A 149 -4.25 4.78 -2.95
CA THR A 149 -4.64 4.05 -4.15
C THR A 149 -5.19 2.66 -3.82
N VAL A 150 -6.34 2.31 -4.40
CA VAL A 150 -7.06 1.07 -4.16
C VAL A 150 -7.44 0.38 -5.48
N ARG A 151 -7.02 -0.89 -5.65
CA ARG A 151 -7.41 -1.72 -6.80
C ARG A 151 -8.70 -2.50 -6.51
N LEU A 152 -9.80 -2.05 -7.10
CA LEU A 152 -11.16 -2.49 -6.73
C LEU A 152 -11.40 -3.97 -6.96
N ILE A 153 -11.04 -4.46 -8.15
CA ILE A 153 -11.33 -5.84 -8.56
C ILE A 153 -10.46 -6.82 -7.80
N GLN A 154 -9.19 -6.48 -7.53
CA GLN A 154 -8.32 -7.30 -6.70
C GLN A 154 -8.93 -7.50 -5.30
N GLN A 155 -9.45 -6.43 -4.70
CA GLN A 155 -10.10 -6.50 -3.39
C GLN A 155 -11.47 -7.20 -3.43
N LEU A 156 -12.25 -7.01 -4.48
CA LEU A 156 -13.52 -7.72 -4.66
C LEU A 156 -13.31 -9.22 -4.85
N LEU A 157 -12.33 -9.63 -5.66
CA LEU A 157 -12.00 -11.03 -5.88
C LEU A 157 -11.42 -11.71 -4.63
N GLN A 158 -10.69 -10.97 -3.78
CA GLN A 158 -10.26 -11.50 -2.47
C GLN A 158 -11.44 -11.85 -1.57
N ASN A 159 -12.50 -11.05 -1.58
CA ASN A 159 -13.68 -11.27 -0.74
C ASN A 159 -14.74 -12.18 -1.41
N PHE A 160 -14.76 -12.23 -2.75
CA PHE A 160 -15.74 -12.93 -3.57
C PHE A 160 -15.06 -13.66 -4.74
N PRO A 161 -14.23 -14.69 -4.47
CA PRO A 161 -13.39 -15.34 -5.49
C PRO A 161 -14.18 -16.08 -6.58
N ASP A 162 -15.36 -16.61 -6.25
CA ASP A 162 -16.20 -17.39 -7.16
C ASP A 162 -17.14 -16.54 -8.03
N GLU A 163 -17.14 -15.21 -7.86
CA GLU A 163 -18.07 -14.34 -8.55
C GLU A 163 -17.57 -14.00 -9.97
N ALA A 164 -18.03 -14.77 -10.94
CA ALA A 164 -17.66 -14.66 -12.37
C ALA A 164 -17.74 -13.23 -12.95
N ARG A 165 -18.60 -12.38 -12.38
CA ARG A 165 -18.75 -10.97 -12.80
C ARG A 165 -17.50 -10.12 -12.58
N TYR A 166 -16.58 -10.49 -11.68
CA TYR A 166 -15.35 -9.73 -11.39
C TYR A 166 -14.12 -10.33 -12.09
N ILE A 167 -14.17 -11.64 -12.36
CA ILE A 167 -13.10 -12.43 -12.99
C ILE A 167 -12.67 -11.84 -14.34
N GLN A 168 -13.64 -11.33 -15.11
CA GLN A 168 -13.40 -10.77 -16.45
C GLN A 168 -13.72 -9.27 -16.53
N ALA A 169 -13.82 -8.58 -15.39
CA ALA A 169 -14.13 -7.16 -15.37
C ALA A 169 -12.92 -6.30 -15.76
N ARG A 170 -13.19 -5.08 -16.26
CA ARG A 170 -12.18 -4.06 -16.55
C ARG A 170 -11.49 -3.63 -15.25
N GLN A 171 -10.16 -3.72 -15.17
CA GLN A 171 -9.41 -3.37 -13.95
C GLN A 171 -9.62 -1.88 -13.60
N LEU A 172 -10.18 -1.60 -12.42
CA LEU A 172 -10.43 -0.25 -11.92
C LEU A 172 -9.56 0.03 -10.70
N GLU A 173 -9.06 1.27 -10.65
CA GLU A 173 -8.28 1.80 -9.55
C GLU A 173 -8.96 3.08 -9.04
N ILE A 174 -9.17 3.14 -7.73
CA ILE A 174 -9.67 4.32 -7.05
C ILE A 174 -8.48 4.98 -6.37
N GLU A 175 -8.38 6.28 -6.56
CA GLU A 175 -7.51 7.13 -5.77
C GLU A 175 -8.36 7.97 -4.83
N ILE A 176 -8.05 7.88 -3.54
CA ILE A 176 -8.71 8.63 -2.48
C ILE A 176 -7.79 9.78 -2.14
N VAL A 177 -8.31 10.98 -2.34
CA VAL A 177 -7.64 12.24 -2.07
C VAL A 177 -8.06 12.62 -0.65
N PRO A 178 -7.20 12.55 0.38
CA PRO A 178 -7.55 13.09 1.68
C PRO A 178 -7.69 14.59 1.50
N PHE A 179 -8.91 15.07 1.71
CA PHE A 179 -9.14 16.49 1.91
C PHE A 179 -8.61 16.82 3.32
N HIS A 180 -8.15 18.03 3.58
CA HIS A 180 -7.91 18.47 4.94
C HIS A 180 -8.64 19.80 5.06
N VAL A 181 -9.68 19.85 5.89
CA VAL A 181 -10.30 21.11 6.27
C VAL A 181 -9.68 21.48 7.61
N PRO A 182 -8.89 22.56 7.71
CA PRO A 182 -8.18 22.92 8.93
C PRO A 182 -9.09 23.10 10.17
N GLU A 183 -10.40 23.24 9.95
CA GLU A 183 -11.41 23.49 10.99
C GLU A 183 -12.14 22.23 11.50
N TYR A 184 -11.94 21.06 10.87
CA TYR A 184 -12.63 19.81 11.25
C TYR A 184 -11.64 18.65 11.32
N SER A 185 -11.59 17.97 12.48
CA SER A 185 -10.68 16.84 12.73
C SER A 185 -10.97 15.59 11.88
N MET A 186 -11.98 15.59 11.00
CA MET A 186 -12.23 14.53 10.03
C MET A 186 -12.90 15.02 8.74
N ASN A 187 -12.54 14.39 7.61
CA ASN A 187 -13.15 14.64 6.30
C ASN A 187 -14.65 14.31 6.24
N PRO A 188 -15.47 15.06 5.48
CA PRO A 188 -16.90 14.75 5.38
C PRO A 188 -17.15 13.43 4.65
N LEU A 189 -18.25 12.76 4.99
CA LEU A 189 -18.70 11.56 4.29
C LEU A 189 -19.02 11.89 2.83
N ASN A 190 -18.49 11.12 1.89
CA ASN A 190 -18.69 11.34 0.47
C ASN A 190 -20.16 11.03 0.08
N LYS A 191 -20.96 12.07 -0.11
CA LYS A 191 -22.38 11.99 -0.45
C LYS A 191 -22.60 11.36 -1.83
N CYS A 192 -21.65 11.54 -2.75
CA CYS A 192 -21.68 10.93 -4.08
C CYS A 192 -21.51 9.40 -3.99
N ALA A 193 -20.49 8.93 -3.28
CA ALA A 193 -20.26 7.51 -3.01
C ALA A 193 -21.46 6.86 -2.29
N LYS A 194 -22.02 7.55 -1.28
CA LYS A 194 -23.21 7.08 -0.56
C LYS A 194 -24.40 6.87 -1.49
N LYS A 195 -24.68 7.83 -2.39
CA LYS A 195 -25.75 7.70 -3.38
C LYS A 195 -25.45 6.59 -4.39
N LEU A 196 -24.20 6.47 -4.84
CA LEU A 196 -23.78 5.43 -5.78
C LEU A 196 -24.01 4.02 -5.22
N ALA A 197 -23.70 3.84 -3.94
CA ALA A 197 -23.99 2.62 -3.20
C ALA A 197 -25.48 2.43 -2.85
N ASN A 198 -26.37 3.32 -3.30
CA ASN A 198 -27.79 3.32 -2.97
C ASN A 198 -28.04 3.36 -1.44
N ASN A 199 -27.30 4.22 -0.74
CA ASN A 199 -27.30 4.39 0.72
C ASN A 199 -26.92 3.12 1.51
N ARG A 200 -26.31 2.14 0.86
CA ARG A 200 -25.84 0.89 1.46
C ARG A 200 -24.34 0.74 1.29
N MET A 201 -23.56 1.77 1.62
CA MET A 201 -22.11 1.55 1.67
C MET A 201 -21.82 0.58 2.83
N MET A 202 -20.82 -0.26 2.68
CA MET A 202 -20.30 -1.10 3.77
C MET A 202 -19.30 -0.34 4.64
N PHE A 203 -18.67 0.70 4.09
CA PHE A 203 -17.74 1.56 4.78
C PHE A 203 -18.03 3.02 4.41
N GLY A 204 -17.97 3.91 5.40
CA GLY A 204 -18.21 5.34 5.22
C GLY A 204 -17.02 6.06 4.62
N TRP A 205 -16.88 5.97 3.31
CA TRP A 205 -15.83 6.65 2.56
C TRP A 205 -15.95 8.17 2.68
N ARG A 206 -14.83 8.81 3.05
CA ARG A 206 -14.72 10.25 3.29
C ARG A 206 -13.77 10.87 2.28
N GLY A 207 -13.93 12.17 2.06
CA GLY A 207 -13.09 12.93 1.13
C GLY A 207 -13.39 12.67 -0.36
N PRO A 208 -12.78 13.48 -1.25
CA PRO A 208 -12.91 13.35 -2.69
C PRO A 208 -12.29 12.06 -3.21
N ILE A 209 -12.90 11.48 -4.26
CA ILE A 209 -12.47 10.20 -4.82
C ILE A 209 -12.39 10.32 -6.34
N VAL A 210 -11.25 9.90 -6.90
CA VAL A 210 -11.03 9.77 -8.34
C VAL A 210 -11.03 8.30 -8.71
N VAL A 211 -11.64 7.95 -9.85
CA VAL A 211 -11.69 6.59 -10.37
C VAL A 211 -11.12 6.55 -11.78
N VAL A 212 -10.15 5.66 -11.99
CA VAL A 212 -9.48 5.44 -13.27
C VAL A 212 -9.57 3.98 -13.70
N HIS A 213 -9.49 3.74 -15.01
CA HIS A 213 -9.38 2.40 -15.58
C HIS A 213 -7.91 2.06 -15.84
N ARG A 214 -7.41 0.99 -15.23
CA ARG A 214 -6.09 0.42 -15.51
C ARG A 214 -6.19 -0.62 -16.64
N ILE A 215 -5.32 -0.51 -17.62
CA ILE A 215 -5.22 -1.52 -18.68
C ILE A 215 -4.41 -2.71 -18.12
N PRO A 216 -4.97 -3.94 -18.09
CA PRO A 216 -4.28 -5.12 -17.58
C PRO A 216 -2.90 -5.29 -18.20
N GLU A 217 -1.93 -5.81 -17.42
CA GLU A 217 -0.57 -6.13 -17.87
C GLU A 217 0.24 -4.92 -18.38
N THR A 218 -0.30 -3.71 -18.28
CA THR A 218 0.38 -2.48 -18.65
C THR A 218 0.39 -1.49 -17.50
N ARG A 219 1.28 -0.51 -17.62
CA ARG A 219 1.35 0.66 -16.73
C ARG A 219 0.34 1.75 -17.14
N SER A 220 -0.50 1.53 -18.16
CA SER A 220 -1.31 2.58 -18.79
C SER A 220 -2.71 2.73 -18.19
N ILE A 221 -3.22 3.97 -18.23
CA ILE A 221 -4.63 4.29 -17.95
C ILE A 221 -5.42 4.27 -19.26
N GLY A 222 -6.59 3.67 -19.24
CA GLY A 222 -7.57 3.69 -20.33
C GLY A 222 -8.77 4.58 -20.01
N ASP A 223 -9.64 4.79 -21.00
CA ASP A 223 -10.87 5.56 -20.80
C ASP A 223 -11.90 4.77 -19.99
N ILE A 224 -12.36 5.32 -18.88
CA ILE A 224 -13.47 4.74 -18.12
C ILE A 224 -14.73 4.66 -18.99
N GLN A 225 -15.52 3.60 -18.82
CA GLN A 225 -16.76 3.38 -19.54
C GLN A 225 -17.96 3.52 -18.60
N PRO A 226 -19.15 3.94 -19.08
CA PRO A 226 -20.35 3.99 -18.25
C PRO A 226 -20.74 2.65 -17.62
N SER A 227 -20.29 1.51 -18.18
CA SER A 227 -20.48 0.18 -17.58
C SER A 227 -19.64 -0.05 -16.30
N ASP A 228 -18.53 0.67 -16.15
CA ASP A 228 -17.59 0.51 -15.03
C ASP A 228 -18.23 0.94 -13.69
N ILE A 229 -19.28 1.76 -13.76
CA ILE A 229 -20.02 2.27 -12.60
C ILE A 229 -20.55 1.15 -11.69
N ARG A 230 -20.84 -0.03 -12.25
CA ARG A 230 -21.34 -1.17 -11.50
C ARG A 230 -20.30 -1.76 -10.57
N ILE A 231 -19.06 -1.86 -11.03
CA ILE A 231 -17.93 -2.35 -10.24
C ILE A 231 -17.67 -1.36 -9.08
N ILE A 232 -17.69 -0.06 -9.37
CA ILE A 232 -17.51 1.00 -8.37
C ILE A 232 -18.60 0.91 -7.30
N ALA A 233 -19.87 0.80 -7.71
CA ALA A 233 -21.00 0.72 -6.81
C ALA A 233 -21.00 -0.58 -5.98
N ASP A 234 -20.64 -1.71 -6.58
CA ASP A 234 -20.57 -2.99 -5.88
C ASP A 234 -19.39 -2.99 -4.89
N TRP A 235 -18.27 -2.34 -5.21
CA TRP A 235 -17.17 -2.13 -4.26
C TRP A 235 -17.64 -1.34 -3.04
N PHE A 236 -18.26 -0.17 -3.22
CA PHE A 236 -18.80 0.60 -2.10
C PHE A 236 -19.81 -0.19 -1.24
N ARG A 237 -20.60 -1.07 -1.85
CA ARG A 237 -21.65 -1.87 -1.19
C ARG A 237 -21.17 -3.15 -0.52
N ARG A 238 -19.95 -3.60 -0.78
CA ARG A 238 -19.52 -4.96 -0.38
C ARG A 238 -18.15 -5.00 0.26
N TYR A 239 -17.29 -4.05 -0.07
CA TYR A 239 -15.93 -4.04 0.45
C TYR A 239 -15.89 -3.50 1.88
N LYS A 240 -15.23 -4.27 2.75
CA LYS A 240 -14.86 -3.90 4.12
C LYS A 240 -13.34 -4.07 4.25
N PRO A 241 -12.60 -3.11 4.82
CA PRO A 241 -11.18 -3.29 5.10
C PRO A 241 -10.95 -4.56 5.95
N LEU A 242 -9.95 -5.35 5.58
CA LEU A 242 -9.56 -6.54 6.35
C LEU A 242 -9.19 -6.10 7.78
N GLN A 243 -9.60 -6.88 8.79
CA GLN A 243 -9.34 -6.65 10.23
C GLN A 243 -10.19 -5.59 10.95
N MET A 244 -11.11 -4.89 10.28
CA MET A 244 -11.98 -3.91 10.95
C MET A 244 -13.12 -4.62 11.73
N GLN A 245 -13.20 -4.42 13.06
CA GLN A 245 -14.31 -4.95 13.87
C GLN A 245 -15.65 -4.27 13.50
N ASP A 246 -16.78 -4.97 13.67
CA ASP A 246 -18.11 -4.48 13.27
C ASP A 246 -18.54 -3.17 13.95
N PHE A 247 -17.98 -2.89 15.12
CA PHE A 247 -18.13 -1.62 15.82
C PHE A 247 -17.65 -0.45 14.96
N TYR A 248 -16.41 -0.49 14.42
CA TYR A 248 -15.84 0.55 13.55
C TYR A 248 -16.65 0.78 12.28
N THR A 249 -17.36 -0.23 11.78
CA THR A 249 -18.29 -0.07 10.65
C THR A 249 -19.41 0.94 10.98
N ARG A 250 -19.95 0.95 12.20
CA ARG A 250 -20.99 1.92 12.62
C ARG A 250 -20.47 3.36 12.68
N TYR A 251 -19.24 3.57 13.16
CA TYR A 251 -18.58 4.89 13.23
C TYR A 251 -18.43 5.59 11.88
N THR A 252 -18.30 4.81 10.82
CA THR A 252 -18.04 5.37 9.50
C THR A 252 -19.24 6.13 8.94
N PHE A 253 -20.46 5.92 9.45
CA PHE A 253 -21.69 6.48 8.89
C PHE A 253 -22.28 7.71 9.59
N GLU A 254 -21.92 7.97 10.85
CA GLU A 254 -22.71 8.82 11.76
C GLU A 254 -21.97 10.10 12.20
N GLY A 255 -21.17 10.70 11.32
CA GLY A 255 -20.25 11.79 11.64
C GLY A 255 -20.80 13.14 12.16
N GLU A 256 -22.01 13.24 12.73
CA GLU A 256 -22.55 14.46 13.36
C GLU A 256 -23.63 14.20 14.45
N THR A 257 -23.43 13.26 15.38
CA THR A 257 -24.29 13.20 16.59
C THR A 257 -23.47 13.44 17.87
N ASP A 258 -24.11 14.00 18.90
CA ASP A 258 -23.51 14.13 20.24
C ASP A 258 -23.04 12.77 20.80
N GLU A 259 -23.65 11.67 20.36
CA GLU A 259 -23.22 10.31 20.65
C GLU A 259 -21.88 9.97 20.00
N VAL A 260 -21.58 10.46 18.79
CA VAL A 260 -20.26 10.29 18.15
C VAL A 260 -19.20 11.16 18.82
N ARG A 261 -19.53 12.41 19.22
CA ARG A 261 -18.61 13.18 20.08
C ARG A 261 -18.37 12.50 21.42
N MET A 262 -19.40 11.90 22.02
CA MET A 262 -19.25 11.09 23.23
C MET A 262 -18.43 9.83 22.98
N LEU A 263 -18.54 9.18 21.83
CA LEU A 263 -17.78 7.97 21.52
C LEU A 263 -16.35 8.26 21.04
N GLU A 264 -16.10 9.37 20.36
CA GLU A 264 -14.76 9.91 20.09
C GLU A 264 -14.12 10.34 21.41
N HIS A 265 -14.88 10.98 22.31
CA HIS A 265 -14.43 11.25 23.66
C HIS A 265 -14.20 9.96 24.43
N LEU A 266 -15.04 8.92 24.30
CA LEU A 266 -14.83 7.61 24.96
C LEU A 266 -13.70 6.81 24.33
N HIS A 267 -13.43 6.93 23.03
CA HIS A 267 -12.31 6.31 22.33
C HIS A 267 -11.02 7.06 22.66
N HIS A 268 -11.03 8.38 22.66
CA HIS A 268 -9.94 9.21 23.14
C HIS A 268 -9.68 8.96 24.63
N VAL A 269 -10.73 8.87 25.46
CA VAL A 269 -10.62 8.45 26.86
C VAL A 269 -10.08 7.02 26.93
N ALA A 270 -10.54 6.10 26.09
CA ALA A 270 -10.02 4.73 26.04
C ALA A 270 -8.56 4.69 25.58
N GLU A 271 -8.12 5.52 24.64
CA GLU A 271 -6.73 5.67 24.21
C GLU A 271 -5.87 6.34 25.28
N CYS A 272 -6.42 7.34 25.97
CA CYS A 272 -5.76 8.04 27.08
C CYS A 272 -5.68 7.19 28.35
N THR A 273 -6.62 6.26 28.55
CA THR A 273 -6.68 5.37 29.72
C THR A 273 -6.13 3.98 29.43
N ALA A 274 -5.97 3.60 28.16
CA ALA A 274 -5.36 2.34 27.78
C ALA A 274 -3.92 2.29 28.32
N PRO A 275 -3.50 1.12 28.81
CA PRO A 275 -2.10 0.88 29.11
C PRO A 275 -1.24 1.29 27.91
N ARG A 276 -0.09 1.89 28.21
CA ARG A 276 0.88 2.31 27.20
C ARG A 276 2.09 1.40 27.25
N VAL A 277 2.68 1.17 26.09
CA VAL A 277 3.93 0.43 25.93
C VAL A 277 4.93 1.25 25.16
N SER A 278 6.20 1.08 25.51
CA SER A 278 7.26 1.71 24.76
C SER A 278 7.48 1.01 23.43
N ALA A 279 7.66 1.82 22.39
CA ALA A 279 8.07 1.45 21.05
C ALA A 279 9.26 2.32 20.64
N VAL A 280 9.90 2.01 19.52
CA VAL A 280 11.12 2.71 19.08
C VAL A 280 10.99 3.15 17.63
N VAL A 281 11.22 4.44 17.38
CA VAL A 281 11.42 4.96 16.03
C VAL A 281 12.91 4.84 15.67
N VAL A 282 13.20 4.16 14.56
CA VAL A 282 14.53 3.99 13.98
C VAL A 282 14.64 4.87 12.74
N ARG A 283 15.33 6.00 12.88
CA ARG A 283 15.46 7.01 11.82
C ARG A 283 16.45 6.62 10.75
N CYS A 284 16.22 7.06 9.52
CA CYS A 284 17.23 7.02 8.47
C CYS A 284 18.20 8.21 8.54
N ASP A 285 19.22 8.21 7.68
CA ASP A 285 20.28 9.22 7.65
C ASP A 285 19.71 10.65 7.49
N GLY A 286 18.54 10.83 6.85
CA GLY A 286 17.84 12.11 6.75
C GLY A 286 17.33 12.61 8.10
N GLY A 287 16.69 11.76 8.89
CA GLY A 287 16.25 12.13 10.24
C GLY A 287 17.42 12.46 11.17
N THR A 288 18.55 11.77 11.04
CA THR A 288 19.72 11.99 11.90
C THR A 288 20.62 13.13 11.42
N GLU A 289 20.89 13.22 10.13
CA GLU A 289 21.85 14.19 9.58
C GLU A 289 21.20 15.49 9.14
N ILE A 290 19.95 15.47 8.67
CA ILE A 290 19.21 16.68 8.25
C ILE A 290 18.45 17.25 9.44
N LEU A 291 17.56 16.46 10.06
CA LEU A 291 16.76 16.93 11.19
C LEU A 291 17.50 16.93 12.54
N LYS A 292 18.74 16.40 12.59
CA LYS A 292 19.54 16.30 13.83
C LYS A 292 18.82 15.59 14.98
N ARG A 293 17.95 14.62 14.65
CA ARG A 293 17.24 13.78 15.64
C ARG A 293 18.03 12.53 15.98
N SER A 294 17.71 11.91 17.12
CA SER A 294 18.33 10.66 17.55
C SER A 294 18.00 9.50 16.61
N LYS A 295 18.99 8.64 16.32
CA LYS A 295 18.84 7.43 15.48
C LYS A 295 17.76 6.49 16.01
N TYR A 296 17.77 6.27 17.32
CA TYR A 296 16.78 5.49 18.04
C TYR A 296 16.06 6.42 19.01
N GLU A 297 14.74 6.52 18.89
CA GLU A 297 13.92 7.32 19.81
C GLU A 297 12.82 6.45 20.41
N LYS A 298 12.71 6.50 21.74
CA LYS A 298 11.62 5.87 22.45
C LYS A 298 10.35 6.71 22.30
N ILE A 299 9.27 6.06 21.87
CA ILE A 299 7.92 6.62 21.89
C ILE A 299 7.00 5.70 22.72
N GLU A 300 5.82 6.19 23.06
CA GLU A 300 4.82 5.42 23.81
C GLU A 300 3.59 5.20 22.92
N LEU A 301 3.16 3.95 22.78
CA LEU A 301 1.96 3.56 22.03
C LEU A 301 0.87 3.07 22.99
N SER A 302 -0.39 3.33 22.64
CA SER A 302 -1.54 2.76 23.34
C SER A 302 -1.72 1.29 22.95
N PHE A 303 -2.21 0.42 23.84
CA PHE A 303 -2.48 -1.00 23.50
C PHE A 303 -3.49 -1.18 22.35
N ILE A 304 -4.29 -0.16 22.06
CA ILE A 304 -5.24 -0.15 20.94
C ILE A 304 -4.69 0.55 19.69
N ASP A 305 -3.42 0.94 19.71
CA ASP A 305 -2.77 1.59 18.56
C ASP A 305 -2.82 0.69 17.32
N PRO A 306 -3.15 1.23 16.13
CA PRO A 306 -3.24 0.46 14.90
C PRO A 306 -1.97 -0.31 14.53
N THR A 307 -0.81 0.11 15.04
CA THR A 307 0.47 -0.58 14.85
C THR A 307 0.38 -2.06 15.24
N PHE A 308 -0.38 -2.40 16.28
CA PHE A 308 -0.49 -3.78 16.76
C PHE A 308 -1.31 -4.70 15.83
N PHE A 309 -1.92 -4.17 14.75
CA PHE A 309 -2.59 -4.97 13.73
C PHE A 309 -1.63 -5.54 12.67
N TYR A 310 -0.45 -4.95 12.50
CA TYR A 310 0.55 -5.45 11.57
C TYR A 310 1.13 -6.81 12.01
N GLN A 311 1.65 -7.56 11.05
CA GLN A 311 2.32 -8.85 11.30
C GLN A 311 3.74 -8.60 11.80
N GLU A 312 4.18 -9.43 12.73
CA GLU A 312 5.58 -9.47 13.17
C GLU A 312 6.51 -10.00 12.07
N THR A 313 7.78 -9.61 12.11
CA THR A 313 8.77 -10.12 11.17
C THR A 313 9.11 -11.57 11.48
N HIS A 314 9.24 -12.40 10.44
CA HIS A 314 9.45 -13.84 10.60
C HIS A 314 10.71 -14.16 11.41
N CYS A 315 11.80 -13.42 11.19
CA CYS A 315 13.08 -13.70 11.83
C CYS A 315 13.12 -13.30 13.31
N THR A 316 12.49 -12.18 13.69
CA THR A 316 12.42 -11.74 15.09
C THR A 316 11.44 -12.60 15.89
N LYS A 317 10.34 -13.04 15.26
CA LYS A 317 9.43 -14.05 15.81
C LYS A 317 10.16 -15.36 16.12
N ALA A 318 10.99 -15.86 15.19
CA ALA A 318 11.76 -17.09 15.40
C ALA A 318 12.77 -16.95 16.55
N LEU A 319 13.29 -15.75 16.78
CA LEU A 319 14.15 -15.43 17.92
C LEU A 319 13.38 -15.37 19.27
N GLY A 320 12.05 -15.41 19.25
CA GLY A 320 11.21 -15.29 20.46
C GLY A 320 10.87 -13.84 20.85
N ILE A 321 11.19 -12.87 20.00
CA ILE A 321 10.93 -11.44 20.22
C ILE A 321 10.12 -10.92 19.02
N PRO A 322 8.79 -11.05 19.01
CA PRO A 322 8.00 -10.80 17.81
C PRO A 322 7.90 -9.29 17.52
N LEU A 323 8.81 -8.76 16.70
CA LEU A 323 8.84 -7.34 16.34
C LEU A 323 7.92 -7.04 15.16
N ILE A 324 7.09 -6.03 15.31
CA ILE A 324 6.39 -5.35 14.24
C ILE A 324 7.28 -4.22 13.76
N THR A 325 7.39 -4.07 12.44
CA THR A 325 8.08 -2.95 11.80
C THR A 325 7.10 -2.25 10.84
N HIS A 326 7.00 -0.92 10.94
CA HIS A 326 6.11 -0.12 10.10
C HIS A 326 6.81 1.17 9.65
N ARG A 327 6.57 1.61 8.41
CA ARG A 327 7.14 2.87 7.92
C ARG A 327 6.60 4.05 8.72
N TYR A 328 7.47 4.97 9.10
CA TYR A 328 7.13 6.15 9.89
C TYR A 328 7.53 7.40 9.12
N THR A 329 6.56 8.28 8.87
CA THR A 329 6.75 9.51 8.10
C THR A 329 7.40 10.58 8.96
N GLU A 330 8.49 11.18 8.47
CA GLU A 330 9.18 12.30 9.10
C GLU A 330 8.95 13.60 8.30
N ASP A 331 9.22 14.74 8.92
CA ASP A 331 8.96 16.07 8.33
C ASP A 331 9.71 16.30 7.00
N TYR A 332 10.89 15.70 6.82
CA TYR A 332 11.66 15.82 5.57
C TYR A 332 11.16 14.89 4.46
N ASP A 333 10.31 13.90 4.76
CA ASP A 333 9.65 13.08 3.73
C ASP A 333 8.56 13.90 2.98
N ILE A 334 8.29 15.13 3.44
CA ILE A 334 7.27 16.10 2.99
C ILE A 334 7.93 17.29 2.24
N LEU A 335 9.24 17.26 1.97
CA LEU A 335 9.94 18.34 1.25
C LEU A 335 9.96 18.05 -0.26
N GLU A 336 9.45 18.99 -1.06
CA GLU A 336 9.24 18.88 -2.52
C GLU A 336 10.53 18.55 -3.33
N ASN A 337 10.32 17.94 -4.50
CA ASN A 337 11.35 17.50 -5.45
C ASN A 337 12.30 18.60 -5.98
N ASP A 338 12.00 19.89 -5.80
CA ASP A 338 12.91 20.97 -6.23
C ASP A 338 14.10 21.17 -5.27
N ASP A 339 14.01 20.72 -4.01
CA ASP A 339 15.13 20.72 -3.05
C ASP A 339 15.78 19.33 -2.87
N SER A 340 15.16 18.24 -3.33
CA SER A 340 15.75 16.90 -3.23
C SER A 340 16.98 16.74 -4.13
N ALA A 341 16.99 17.41 -5.29
CA ALA A 341 18.17 17.56 -6.15
C ALA A 341 19.28 18.41 -5.51
N ALA A 342 18.94 19.29 -4.55
CA ALA A 342 19.91 20.08 -3.78
C ALA A 342 20.48 19.30 -2.58
N LEU A 343 19.81 18.24 -2.11
CA LEU A 343 20.28 17.39 -1.02
C LEU A 343 21.17 16.23 -1.48
N ASP A 344 21.21 15.93 -2.78
CA ASP A 344 22.17 15.00 -3.40
C ASP A 344 23.57 15.65 -3.58
N HIS A 345 24.01 16.39 -2.55
CA HIS A 345 25.37 16.90 -2.42
C HIS A 345 26.37 15.76 -2.15
N GLY A 346 26.32 14.66 -2.92
CA GLY A 346 27.34 13.61 -2.99
C GLY A 346 27.77 12.92 -1.68
N THR A 347 27.16 13.22 -0.53
CA THR A 347 27.65 12.81 0.80
C THR A 347 26.59 12.17 1.68
N ILE A 348 25.30 12.49 1.55
CA ILE A 348 24.23 11.95 2.40
C ILE A 348 23.12 11.37 1.52
N VAL A 349 22.64 10.17 1.86
CA VAL A 349 21.50 9.51 1.21
C VAL A 349 20.34 9.54 2.21
N PRO A 350 19.39 10.49 2.12
CA PRO A 350 18.45 10.76 3.21
C PRO A 350 17.64 9.55 3.67
N HIS A 351 17.19 8.69 2.77
CA HIS A 351 16.37 7.53 3.13
C HIS A 351 17.19 6.28 3.48
N ARG A 352 18.51 6.38 3.60
CA ARG A 352 19.37 5.24 3.95
C ARG A 352 19.17 4.84 5.41
N ASN A 353 18.84 3.58 5.64
CA ASN A 353 18.69 3.02 6.99
C ASN A 353 19.30 1.62 7.06
N PRO A 354 20.63 1.52 7.27
CA PRO A 354 21.37 0.31 6.91
C PRO A 354 21.13 -0.88 7.84
N GLU A 355 20.50 -0.71 9.01
CA GLU A 355 20.24 -1.81 9.95
C GLU A 355 18.89 -2.49 9.72
N LEU A 356 17.88 -1.77 9.25
CA LEU A 356 16.51 -2.26 9.24
C LEU A 356 16.19 -3.41 8.28
N PRO A 357 16.73 -3.46 7.04
CA PRO A 357 16.42 -4.56 6.13
C PRO A 357 16.73 -5.93 6.74
N PHE A 358 17.73 -5.99 7.62
CA PHE A 358 18.16 -7.23 8.25
C PHE A 358 17.16 -7.77 9.29
N LEU A 359 16.17 -6.98 9.73
CA LEU A 359 15.03 -7.46 10.52
C LEU A 359 13.98 -8.20 9.67
N HIS A 360 14.20 -8.29 8.35
CA HIS A 360 13.32 -8.92 7.37
C HIS A 360 14.02 -10.07 6.61
N LEU A 361 15.09 -10.64 7.19
CA LEU A 361 15.78 -11.77 6.57
C LEU A 361 14.86 -12.98 6.41
N THR A 362 14.99 -13.64 5.28
CA THR A 362 14.37 -14.94 5.01
C THR A 362 15.15 -16.01 5.77
N ILE A 363 14.47 -16.65 6.72
CA ILE A 363 15.08 -17.65 7.61
C ILE A 363 14.60 -19.07 7.33
N ASP A 364 13.63 -19.25 6.41
CA ASP A 364 13.12 -20.57 6.03
C ASP A 364 14.20 -21.35 5.27
N PRO A 365 14.70 -22.48 5.81
CA PRO A 365 15.73 -23.30 5.17
C PRO A 365 15.34 -23.81 3.77
N GLU A 366 14.04 -23.98 3.50
CA GLU A 366 13.53 -24.44 2.20
C GLU A 366 13.42 -23.30 1.18
N ASP A 367 13.46 -22.03 1.62
CA ASP A 367 13.40 -20.89 0.72
C ASP A 367 14.74 -20.71 -0.04
N SER A 368 14.63 -20.41 -1.33
CA SER A 368 15.77 -20.15 -2.20
C SER A 368 16.49 -18.85 -1.84
N ASN A 369 15.81 -17.92 -1.17
CA ASN A 369 16.33 -16.63 -0.69
C ASN A 369 16.80 -16.69 0.77
N TRP A 370 16.98 -17.88 1.37
CA TRP A 370 17.49 -18.01 2.74
C TRP A 370 18.76 -17.17 2.96
N GLY A 371 18.78 -16.36 4.02
CA GLY A 371 19.87 -15.43 4.33
C GLY A 371 19.82 -14.10 3.55
N GLY A 372 18.86 -13.94 2.63
CA GLY A 372 18.59 -12.70 1.91
C GLY A 372 17.26 -12.04 2.31
N LEU A 373 16.83 -11.05 1.53
CA LEU A 373 15.48 -10.47 1.64
C LEU A 373 14.52 -11.26 0.77
N SER A 374 13.28 -11.47 1.24
CA SER A 374 12.25 -12.09 0.40
C SER A 374 11.93 -11.20 -0.81
N PRO A 375 11.37 -11.73 -1.91
CA PRO A 375 10.99 -10.91 -3.07
C PRO A 375 10.05 -9.75 -2.73
N ARG A 376 9.17 -9.93 -1.74
CA ARG A 376 8.28 -8.87 -1.23
C ARG A 376 9.07 -7.75 -0.56
N GLU A 377 10.06 -8.11 0.25
CA GLU A 377 10.91 -7.16 0.97
C GLU A 377 11.93 -6.52 0.03
N MET A 378 12.45 -7.24 -0.96
CA MET A 378 13.25 -6.66 -2.04
C MET A 378 12.46 -5.61 -2.81
N ALA A 379 11.17 -5.85 -3.12
CA ALA A 379 10.34 -4.84 -3.77
C ALA A 379 10.08 -3.61 -2.87
N ALA A 380 10.06 -3.79 -1.54
CA ALA A 380 9.84 -2.71 -0.59
C ALA A 380 11.10 -1.89 -0.29
N TYR A 381 12.28 -2.52 -0.31
CA TYR A 381 13.55 -1.91 0.13
C TYR A 381 14.56 -1.71 -0.98
N PHE A 382 14.24 -2.02 -2.24
CA PHE A 382 15.16 -1.81 -3.35
C PHE A 382 14.80 -0.53 -4.12
N PRO A 383 15.75 0.41 -4.28
CA PRO A 383 17.15 0.34 -3.85
C PRO A 383 17.29 0.43 -2.32
N LEU A 384 18.29 -0.26 -1.72
CA LEU A 384 18.60 -0.25 -0.26
C LEU A 384 18.93 1.16 0.31
N ARG A 385 18.77 2.18 -0.52
CA ARG A 385 18.93 3.60 -0.23
C ARG A 385 17.59 4.28 0.09
N GLU A 386 16.45 3.63 -0.16
CA GLU A 386 15.07 4.15 0.02
C GLU A 386 14.33 3.44 1.17
N ILE A 387 15.02 3.15 2.27
CA ILE A 387 14.43 2.40 3.39
C ILE A 387 13.56 3.32 4.25
N GLY A 388 14.00 4.55 4.49
CA GLY A 388 13.29 5.55 5.29
C GLY A 388 13.31 5.27 6.80
N THR A 389 12.52 6.05 7.53
CA THR A 389 12.35 5.93 8.98
C THR A 389 11.24 4.94 9.31
N TRP A 390 11.39 4.18 10.40
CA TRP A 390 10.44 3.13 10.78
C TRP A 390 10.14 3.12 12.27
N LEU A 391 8.91 2.74 12.60
CA LEU A 391 8.46 2.41 13.94
C LEU A 391 8.62 0.91 14.20
N ILE A 392 9.16 0.56 15.36
CA ILE A 392 9.33 -0.81 15.85
C ILE A 392 8.59 -0.98 17.17
N ALA A 393 7.70 -1.96 17.23
CA ALA A 393 6.93 -2.32 18.43
C ALA A 393 6.90 -3.85 18.60
N ARG A 394 6.59 -4.36 19.80
CA ARG A 394 6.41 -5.81 20.00
C ARG A 394 4.97 -6.23 19.81
N LYS A 395 4.73 -7.30 19.05
CA LYS A 395 3.40 -7.86 18.80
C LYS A 395 2.69 -8.33 20.07
N ASP A 396 3.45 -8.79 21.04
CA ASP A 396 2.97 -9.25 22.34
C ASP A 396 2.64 -8.10 23.32
N GLN A 397 2.72 -6.85 22.86
CA GLN A 397 2.44 -5.64 23.65
C GLN A 397 3.31 -5.54 24.91
N LYS A 398 4.54 -6.07 24.87
CA LYS A 398 5.56 -5.76 25.85
C LYS A 398 6.33 -4.50 25.45
N CYS A 399 6.86 -3.80 26.44
CA CYS A 399 7.74 -2.66 26.21
C CYS A 399 9.00 -3.11 25.46
N ILE A 400 9.45 -2.28 24.53
CA ILE A 400 10.77 -2.40 23.93
C ILE A 400 11.53 -1.08 24.02
N ASP A 401 12.81 -1.13 24.36
CA ASP A 401 13.66 0.05 24.51
C ASP A 401 14.66 0.22 23.35
N VAL A 402 15.30 1.39 23.32
CA VAL A 402 16.23 1.80 22.26
C VAL A 402 17.48 0.91 22.19
N HIS A 403 18.00 0.46 23.33
CA HIS A 403 19.18 -0.41 23.39
C HIS A 403 18.83 -1.82 22.89
N GLN A 404 17.66 -2.33 23.26
CA GLN A 404 17.16 -3.61 22.78
C GLN A 404 17.02 -3.61 21.25
N VAL A 405 16.36 -2.59 20.68
CA VAL A 405 16.21 -2.49 19.22
C VAL A 405 17.55 -2.33 18.52
N GLU A 406 18.45 -1.51 19.06
CA GLU A 406 19.79 -1.33 18.50
C GLU A 406 20.60 -2.64 18.51
N ALA A 407 20.57 -3.38 19.61
CA ALA A 407 21.25 -4.68 19.73
C ALA A 407 20.67 -5.71 18.76
N ILE A 408 19.34 -5.84 18.67
CA ILE A 408 18.67 -6.79 17.78
C ILE A 408 19.00 -6.47 16.32
N ALA A 409 18.87 -5.21 15.90
CA ALA A 409 19.16 -4.81 14.53
C ALA A 409 20.63 -5.04 14.14
N ASN A 410 21.57 -4.76 15.06
CA ASN A 410 22.99 -5.06 14.85
C ASN A 410 23.30 -6.55 14.90
N TYR A 411 22.61 -7.34 15.72
CA TYR A 411 22.75 -8.80 15.75
C TYR A 411 22.38 -9.40 14.40
N PHE A 412 21.22 -9.03 13.86
CA PHE A 412 20.78 -9.50 12.55
C PHE A 412 21.74 -9.09 11.43
N ARG A 413 22.21 -7.83 11.42
CA ARG A 413 23.13 -7.32 10.40
C ARG A 413 24.54 -7.89 10.50
N ARG A 414 25.13 -7.94 11.70
CA ARG A 414 26.56 -8.22 11.90
C ARG A 414 26.86 -9.67 12.20
N VAL A 415 25.86 -10.44 12.67
CA VAL A 415 26.06 -11.84 13.06
C VAL A 415 25.22 -12.74 12.18
N VAL A 416 23.89 -12.59 12.19
CA VAL A 416 22.99 -13.52 11.50
C VAL A 416 23.24 -13.49 9.99
N TYR A 417 23.17 -12.31 9.38
CA TYR A 417 23.41 -12.13 7.95
C TYR A 417 24.80 -12.60 7.53
N VAL A 418 25.83 -12.28 8.31
CA VAL A 418 27.22 -12.67 8.00
C VAL A 418 27.38 -14.19 8.04
N LYS A 419 26.93 -14.86 9.11
CA LYS A 419 27.07 -16.33 9.22
C LYS A 419 26.23 -17.08 8.17
N MET A 420 25.05 -16.59 7.84
CA MET A 420 24.25 -17.14 6.74
C MET A 420 24.98 -16.96 5.40
N GLY A 421 25.54 -15.77 5.16
CA GLY A 421 26.39 -15.48 4.00
C GLY A 421 27.61 -16.38 3.92
N ASP A 422 28.36 -16.56 5.01
CA ASP A 422 29.56 -17.41 5.04
C ASP A 422 29.25 -18.85 4.64
N LEU A 423 28.12 -19.39 5.10
CA LEU A 423 27.68 -20.72 4.69
C LEU A 423 27.40 -20.80 3.19
N ILE A 424 26.72 -19.79 2.62
CA ILE A 424 26.47 -19.70 1.17
C ILE A 424 27.79 -19.68 0.38
N HIS A 425 28.78 -18.90 0.85
CA HIS A 425 30.08 -18.81 0.20
C HIS A 425 30.87 -20.12 0.29
N GLN A 426 30.84 -20.82 1.44
CA GLN A 426 31.54 -22.10 1.62
C GLN A 426 31.07 -23.20 0.65
N HIS A 427 29.78 -23.18 0.30
CA HIS A 427 29.20 -24.18 -0.61
C HIS A 427 29.23 -23.77 -2.09
N ASN A 428 29.78 -22.59 -2.44
CA ASN A 428 29.76 -22.04 -3.80
C ASN A 428 28.36 -22.13 -4.46
N GLY A 429 27.29 -21.95 -3.68
CA GLY A 429 25.92 -22.23 -4.11
C GLY A 429 24.95 -22.38 -2.95
N THR A 430 23.89 -23.19 -3.13
CA THR A 430 22.84 -23.39 -2.13
C THR A 430 23.24 -24.44 -1.10
N PRO A 431 23.42 -24.09 0.19
CA PRO A 431 23.68 -25.07 1.25
C PRO A 431 22.49 -26.03 1.40
N SER A 432 22.71 -27.22 1.94
CA SER A 432 21.59 -28.16 2.15
C SER A 432 20.59 -27.60 3.16
N THR A 433 19.31 -27.98 3.04
CA THR A 433 18.27 -27.59 4.00
C THR A 433 18.67 -27.94 5.43
N ALA A 434 19.29 -29.10 5.64
CA ALA A 434 19.76 -29.53 6.97
C ALA A 434 20.82 -28.57 7.56
N GLU A 435 21.75 -28.08 6.74
CA GLU A 435 22.79 -27.13 7.17
C GLU A 435 22.22 -25.74 7.43
N LYS A 436 21.35 -25.25 6.53
CA LYS A 436 20.62 -23.98 6.72
C LYS A 436 19.82 -24.00 8.01
N LYS A 437 19.09 -25.09 8.27
CA LYS A 437 18.33 -25.28 9.51
C LYS A 437 19.24 -25.27 10.73
N ARG A 438 20.33 -26.06 10.71
CA ARG A 438 21.31 -26.09 11.80
C ARG A 438 21.88 -24.70 12.11
N VAL A 439 22.24 -23.92 11.09
CA VAL A 439 22.77 -22.56 11.27
C VAL A 439 21.70 -21.60 11.76
N THR A 440 20.47 -21.70 11.24
CA THR A 440 19.33 -20.87 11.68
C THR A 440 19.02 -21.13 13.15
N ASP A 441 18.89 -22.38 13.57
CA ASP A 441 18.59 -22.78 14.95
C ASP A 441 19.72 -22.34 15.91
N ALA A 442 20.99 -22.41 15.47
CA ALA A 442 22.14 -21.96 16.25
C ALA A 442 22.23 -20.42 16.39
N LEU A 443 21.61 -19.67 15.49
CA LEU A 443 21.61 -18.20 15.48
C LEU A 443 20.36 -17.58 16.10
N LEU A 444 19.20 -18.20 15.90
CA LEU A 444 17.90 -17.66 16.30
C LEU A 444 17.41 -18.34 17.57
N ASN A 445 18.17 -18.17 18.65
CA ASN A 445 17.82 -18.63 19.98
C ASN A 445 18.26 -17.61 21.03
N GLN A 446 17.71 -17.74 22.24
CA GLN A 446 17.97 -16.82 23.35
C GLN A 446 19.45 -16.77 23.72
N GLU A 447 20.12 -17.91 23.86
CA GLU A 447 21.53 -17.98 24.27
C GLU A 447 22.46 -17.19 23.33
N ALA A 448 22.27 -17.35 22.02
CA ALA A 448 23.09 -16.67 21.02
C ALA A 448 22.90 -15.15 21.02
N LEU A 449 21.67 -14.66 21.22
CA LEU A 449 21.42 -13.23 21.32
C LEU A 449 21.92 -12.65 22.65
N GLU A 450 21.76 -13.35 23.77
CA GLU A 450 22.25 -12.92 25.09
C GLU A 450 23.78 -12.77 25.09
N GLU A 451 24.49 -13.76 24.53
CA GLU A 451 25.95 -13.70 24.38
C GLU A 451 26.37 -12.47 23.55
N TYR A 452 25.64 -12.17 22.47
CA TYR A 452 25.90 -10.98 21.67
C TYR A 452 25.55 -9.69 22.42
N PHE A 453 24.41 -9.66 23.11
CA PHE A 453 23.91 -8.49 23.83
C PHE A 453 24.90 -8.04 24.91
N GLU A 454 25.43 -8.96 25.72
CA GLU A 454 26.41 -8.63 26.76
C GLU A 454 27.74 -8.13 26.18
N LYS A 455 28.21 -8.74 25.07
CA LYS A 455 29.39 -8.25 24.34
C LYS A 455 29.16 -6.86 23.77
N PHE A 456 28.00 -6.62 23.16
CA PHE A 456 27.64 -5.35 22.55
C PHE A 456 27.48 -4.25 23.60
N LYS A 457 26.82 -4.56 24.72
CA LYS A 457 26.67 -3.69 25.90
C LYS A 457 28.02 -3.27 26.45
N LYS A 458 28.93 -4.22 26.68
CA LYS A 458 30.29 -3.92 27.15
C LYS A 458 31.04 -3.01 26.18
N ALA A 459 31.00 -3.31 24.88
CA ALA A 459 31.66 -2.48 23.86
C ALA A 459 31.10 -1.05 23.79
N LYS A 460 29.78 -0.87 23.98
CA LYS A 460 29.13 0.44 24.03
C LYS A 460 29.55 1.26 25.23
N VAL A 461 29.61 0.64 26.41
CA VAL A 461 30.11 1.30 27.64
C VAL A 461 31.58 1.69 27.50
N GLU A 462 32.43 0.81 26.96
CA GLU A 462 33.84 1.09 26.69
C GLU A 462 34.05 2.21 25.65
N ALA A 463 33.13 2.34 24.69
CA ALA A 463 33.10 3.43 23.72
C ALA A 463 32.57 4.77 24.30
N GLY A 464 32.21 4.81 25.58
CA GLY A 464 31.79 6.02 26.30
C GLY A 464 30.28 6.24 26.37
N ASP A 465 29.46 5.32 25.87
CA ASP A 465 28.00 5.39 26.01
C ASP A 465 27.55 4.75 27.32
N ALA A 466 27.61 5.54 28.40
CA ALA A 466 27.25 5.09 29.74
C ALA A 466 25.76 4.66 29.87
N SER A 467 24.89 5.07 28.94
CA SER A 467 23.47 4.70 28.97
C SER A 467 23.24 3.18 28.86
N TRP A 468 24.18 2.47 28.23
CA TRP A 468 24.15 1.02 28.10
C TRP A 468 24.42 0.26 29.39
N SER A 469 25.00 0.88 30.43
CA SER A 469 25.34 0.17 31.68
C SER A 469 24.11 -0.44 32.37
N THR A 470 22.95 0.21 32.23
CA THR A 470 21.67 -0.22 32.81
C THR A 470 20.75 -0.93 31.82
N SER A 471 21.21 -1.23 30.59
CA SER A 471 20.37 -1.89 29.60
C SER A 471 20.03 -3.32 30.02
N ILE A 472 18.80 -3.74 29.71
CA ILE A 472 18.26 -5.07 30.05
C ILE A 472 18.03 -5.90 28.79
N SER A 473 18.12 -7.21 28.92
CA SER A 473 17.86 -8.13 27.83
C SER A 473 16.44 -7.95 27.27
N PRO A 474 16.24 -8.10 25.95
CA PRO A 474 14.91 -8.12 25.35
C PRO A 474 14.04 -9.32 25.76
N PHE A 475 14.60 -10.33 26.44
CA PHE A 475 13.85 -11.47 26.98
C PHE A 475 13.34 -11.23 28.40
N ASP A 476 13.99 -10.35 29.15
CA ASP A 476 13.66 -10.01 30.55
C ASP A 476 12.68 -8.83 30.66
N ALA A 477 12.19 -8.33 29.52
CA ALA A 477 11.27 -7.19 29.39
C ALA A 477 9.78 -7.54 29.60
#